data_AF-A0A4S4LL60-F1
#
_entry.id   AF-A0A4S4LL60-F1
#
_cell.length_a   1.000
_cell.length_b   1.000
_cell.length_c   1.000
_cell.angle_alpha   90.00
_cell.angle_beta   90.00
_cell.angle_gamma   90.00
#
_symmetry.space_group_name_H-M   'P 1'
#
loop_
_entity.id
_entity.type
_entity.pdbx_description
1 polymer ?
#
loop_
_entity_poly.entity_id
_entity_poly.type
_entity_poly.pdbx_seq_one_letter_code
_entity_poly.pdbx_strand_id
1 'polypeptide(L)'
;MLSDALRLFSSYEKLMLASTIRSSQPDSQALWKPLLSSSVEVLRALGNVLHMVVHSRSTLKEPLKILRGVDSILHSVMACVFSIPAFTEKIKTVNKVPHPCSQKCDLTSALDIFFGTLALDLVIPIVKSFGRLSQEIYLSALRGTRHQKQISHSDGVSGVLPPCLDIRPDLSAMVKGILSTMYSYDGEIIVSSSGEFSEAVLLSALAEISRTWNLSVPIDKSADVQFGLQSLLVAKPNRSERVHRLVRKDVLWYLCIVVHDCLSIKAPSRIDVVGNPTIHTTTLIRTRLEDAISELLVHCTSNLHSEFGTAGTPAMYEVEKGMLMGIVERAYLGDLLKSGL
;
A
#
# COMPACT_ATOMS: atom_id res chain seq x y z
N MET A 1 19.64 9.07 -10.36
CA MET A 1 19.72 10.07 -9.27
C MET A 1 19.63 11.50 -9.80
N LEU A 2 20.68 12.10 -10.39
CA LEU A 2 20.61 13.51 -10.84
C LEU A 2 19.58 13.71 -11.97
N SER A 3 19.53 12.80 -12.95
CA SER A 3 18.54 12.83 -14.03
C SER A 3 17.10 12.75 -13.52
N ASP A 4 16.83 11.87 -12.55
CA ASP A 4 15.48 11.69 -11.98
C ASP A 4 15.04 12.88 -11.13
N ALA A 5 15.97 13.46 -10.37
CA ALA A 5 15.72 14.68 -9.61
C ALA A 5 15.45 15.90 -10.51
N LEU A 6 16.21 16.04 -11.60
CA LEU A 6 15.98 17.10 -12.60
C LEU A 6 14.64 16.92 -13.33
N ARG A 7 14.27 15.68 -13.65
CA ARG A 7 12.94 15.36 -14.21
C ARG A 7 11.82 15.70 -13.23
N LEU A 8 11.96 15.32 -11.96
CA LEU A 8 11.00 15.66 -10.92
C LEU A 8 10.83 17.17 -10.80
N PHE A 9 11.92 17.92 -10.73
CA PHE A 9 11.88 19.38 -10.63
C PHE A 9 11.21 20.01 -11.86
N SER A 10 11.60 19.60 -13.07
CA SER A 10 11.03 20.11 -14.31
C SER A 10 9.53 19.81 -14.44
N SER A 11 9.10 18.59 -14.13
CA SER A 11 7.68 18.22 -14.19
C SER A 11 6.87 18.91 -13.09
N TYR A 12 7.45 19.13 -11.90
CA TYR A 12 6.79 19.86 -10.83
C TYR A 12 6.66 21.36 -11.14
N GLU A 13 7.69 21.97 -11.71
CA GLU A 13 7.65 23.36 -12.18
C GLU A 13 6.55 23.56 -13.23
N LYS A 14 6.47 22.66 -14.22
CA LYS A 14 5.38 22.66 -15.21
C LYS A 14 4.00 22.55 -14.56
N LEU A 15 3.85 21.69 -13.56
CA LEU A 15 2.60 21.54 -12.82
C LEU A 15 2.22 22.84 -12.10
N MET A 16 3.16 23.47 -11.41
CA MET A 16 2.93 24.72 -10.68
C MET A 16 2.59 25.88 -11.63
N LEU A 17 3.25 25.95 -12.79
CA LEU A 17 2.91 26.92 -13.84
C LEU A 17 1.50 26.69 -14.39
N ALA A 18 1.15 25.44 -14.71
CA ALA A 18 -0.19 25.09 -15.17
C ALA A 18 -1.28 25.42 -14.13
N SER A 19 -1.00 25.17 -12.84
CA SER A 19 -1.88 25.51 -11.73
C SER A 19 -2.08 27.02 -11.60
N THR A 20 -1.02 27.82 -11.76
CA THR A 20 -1.05 29.28 -11.70
C THR A 20 -1.78 29.90 -12.90
N ILE A 21 -1.59 29.35 -14.10
CA ILE A 21 -2.35 29.78 -15.29
C ILE A 21 -3.84 29.48 -15.10
N ARG A 22 -4.18 28.32 -14.52
CA ARG A 22 -5.58 27.98 -14.23
C ARG A 22 -6.21 28.90 -13.18
N SER A 23 -5.49 29.27 -12.12
CA SER A 23 -6.04 30.18 -11.10
C SER A 23 -6.33 31.57 -11.66
N SER A 24 -5.61 32.00 -12.70
CA SER A 24 -5.86 33.25 -13.42
C SER A 24 -6.92 33.15 -14.53
N GLN A 25 -7.21 31.94 -15.04
CA GLN A 25 -8.22 31.69 -16.07
C GLN A 25 -9.10 30.46 -15.74
N PRO A 26 -10.03 30.58 -14.76
CA PRO A 26 -10.80 29.44 -14.25
C PRO A 26 -11.79 28.84 -15.26
N ASP A 27 -12.25 29.61 -16.25
CA ASP A 27 -13.27 29.19 -17.22
C ASP A 27 -12.71 28.35 -18.38
N SER A 28 -11.38 28.24 -18.50
CA SER A 28 -10.76 27.50 -19.60
C SER A 28 -10.79 26.00 -19.32
N GLN A 29 -11.86 25.33 -19.78
CA GLN A 29 -12.01 23.88 -19.77
C GLN A 29 -10.89 23.11 -20.50
N ALA A 30 -9.95 23.78 -21.18
CA ALA A 30 -8.81 23.13 -21.84
C ALA A 30 -7.60 22.90 -20.91
N LEU A 31 -7.56 23.54 -19.73
CA LEU A 31 -6.36 23.55 -18.88
C LEU A 31 -6.18 22.30 -18.00
N TRP A 32 -7.19 21.43 -17.88
CA TRP A 32 -7.07 20.21 -17.07
C TRP A 32 -6.18 19.14 -17.73
N LYS A 33 -6.13 19.08 -19.07
CA LYS A 33 -5.32 18.09 -19.81
C LYS A 33 -3.82 18.26 -19.52
N PRO A 34 -3.21 19.46 -19.69
CA PRO A 34 -1.81 19.70 -19.32
C PRO A 34 -1.54 19.47 -17.82
N LEU A 35 -2.49 19.81 -16.95
CA LEU A 35 -2.35 19.67 -15.50
C LEU A 35 -2.32 18.19 -15.08
N LEU A 36 -3.23 17.36 -15.58
CA LEU A 36 -3.22 15.91 -15.33
C LEU A 36 -1.98 15.25 -15.92
N SER A 37 -1.61 15.58 -17.16
CA SER A 37 -0.41 15.04 -17.80
C SER A 37 0.86 15.35 -16.98
N SER A 38 1.02 16.61 -16.55
CA SER A 38 2.16 17.01 -15.71
C SER A 38 2.12 16.34 -14.34
N SER A 39 0.93 16.17 -13.76
CA SER A 39 0.76 15.45 -12.48
C SER A 39 1.22 14.00 -12.59
N VAL A 40 0.84 13.31 -13.66
CA VAL A 40 1.27 11.93 -13.93
C VAL A 40 2.79 11.83 -14.09
N GLU A 41 3.42 12.77 -14.80
CA GLU A 41 4.90 12.81 -14.89
C GLU A 41 5.56 12.98 -13.52
N VAL A 42 5.02 13.87 -12.67
CA VAL A 42 5.51 14.06 -11.30
C VAL A 42 5.36 12.78 -10.50
N LEU A 43 4.19 12.10 -10.55
CA LEU A 43 3.98 10.84 -9.83
C LEU A 43 5.00 9.76 -10.24
N ARG A 44 5.27 9.60 -11.54
CA ARG A 44 6.30 8.66 -12.01
C ARG A 44 7.69 9.02 -11.50
N ALA A 45 8.04 10.30 -11.52
CA ALA A 45 9.33 10.77 -11.02
C ALA A 45 9.45 10.55 -9.50
N LEU A 46 8.37 10.78 -8.73
CA LEU A 46 8.29 10.46 -7.31
C LEU A 46 8.43 8.95 -7.07
N GLY A 47 7.78 8.11 -7.88
CA GLY A 47 7.91 6.66 -7.81
C GLY A 47 9.35 6.18 -7.96
N ASN A 48 10.10 6.77 -8.90
CA ASN A 48 11.52 6.49 -9.07
C ASN A 48 12.35 6.92 -7.86
N VAL A 49 12.10 8.11 -7.31
CA VAL A 49 12.77 8.58 -6.08
C VAL A 49 12.48 7.66 -4.91
N LEU A 50 11.22 7.28 -4.73
CA LEU A 50 10.77 6.40 -3.67
C LEU A 50 11.39 5.00 -3.81
N HIS A 51 11.43 4.46 -5.02
CA HIS A 51 12.10 3.19 -5.31
C HIS A 51 13.56 3.24 -4.86
N MET A 52 14.29 4.33 -5.15
CA MET A 52 15.67 4.51 -4.68
C MET A 52 15.76 4.58 -3.15
N VAL A 53 14.85 5.30 -2.48
CA VAL A 53 14.83 5.37 -1.01
C VAL A 53 14.55 4.00 -0.38
N VAL A 54 13.67 3.22 -0.98
CA VAL A 54 13.33 1.87 -0.50
C VAL A 54 14.45 0.88 -0.77
N HIS A 55 15.13 0.96 -1.92
CA HIS A 55 16.07 -0.07 -2.39
C HIS A 55 17.56 0.24 -2.16
N SER A 56 17.94 1.51 -1.99
CA SER A 56 19.34 1.97 -2.01
C SER A 56 19.74 2.76 -0.75
N ARG A 57 19.27 2.36 0.43
CA ARG A 57 19.47 3.13 1.68
C ARG A 57 20.92 3.31 2.12
N SER A 58 21.84 2.42 1.76
CA SER A 58 23.23 2.50 2.20
C SER A 58 23.99 3.72 1.64
N THR A 59 23.46 4.41 0.62
CA THR A 59 24.10 5.57 0.00
C THR A 59 23.41 6.90 0.34
N LEU A 60 22.23 6.88 0.97
CA LEU A 60 21.45 8.08 1.25
C LEU A 60 21.73 8.59 2.66
N LYS A 61 22.25 9.82 2.76
CA LYS A 61 22.55 10.46 4.05
C LYS A 61 21.29 10.77 4.88
N GLU A 62 20.17 11.10 4.23
CA GLU A 62 18.96 11.61 4.90
C GLU A 62 17.65 11.09 4.28
N PRO A 63 17.36 9.78 4.31
CA PRO A 63 16.20 9.21 3.63
C PRO A 63 14.86 9.74 4.15
N LEU A 64 14.74 10.07 5.45
CA LEU A 64 13.51 10.66 6.00
C LEU A 64 13.21 12.05 5.44
N LYS A 65 14.22 12.89 5.20
CA LYS A 65 13.99 14.21 4.59
C LYS A 65 13.51 14.06 3.15
N ILE A 66 14.05 13.09 2.42
CA ILE A 66 13.59 12.77 1.06
C ILE A 66 12.13 12.31 1.09
N LEU A 67 11.76 11.41 2.00
CA LEU A 67 10.37 10.94 2.13
C LEU A 67 9.40 12.07 2.46
N ARG A 68 9.75 12.96 3.39
CA ARG A 68 8.92 14.13 3.70
C ARG A 68 8.77 15.06 2.49
N GLY A 69 9.83 15.23 1.70
CA GLY A 69 9.78 15.97 0.44
C GLY A 69 8.85 15.31 -0.58
N VAL A 70 8.96 13.99 -0.75
CA VAL A 70 8.08 13.19 -1.62
C VAL A 70 6.62 13.34 -1.18
N ASP A 71 6.35 13.19 0.12
CA ASP A 71 5.01 13.32 0.70
C ASP A 71 4.41 14.72 0.46
N SER A 72 5.21 15.77 0.68
CA SER A 72 4.79 17.16 0.44
C SER A 72 4.45 17.42 -1.03
N ILE A 73 5.28 16.93 -1.96
CA ILE A 73 5.03 17.07 -3.40
C ILE A 73 3.77 16.29 -3.77
N LEU A 74 3.60 15.08 -3.24
CA LEU A 74 2.43 14.24 -3.51
C LEU A 74 1.13 14.91 -3.07
N HIS A 75 1.10 15.47 -1.85
CA HIS A 75 -0.04 16.24 -1.37
C HIS A 75 -0.34 17.45 -2.27
N SER A 76 0.69 18.16 -2.72
CA SER A 76 0.54 19.28 -3.66
C SER A 76 -0.04 18.85 -5.00
N VAL A 77 0.44 17.73 -5.57
CA VAL A 77 -0.08 17.14 -6.81
C VAL A 77 -1.55 16.76 -6.66
N MET A 78 -1.90 16.04 -5.60
CA MET A 78 -3.28 15.62 -5.33
C MET A 78 -4.20 16.84 -5.15
N ALA A 79 -3.77 17.86 -4.42
CA ALA A 79 -4.53 19.11 -4.28
C ALA A 79 -4.72 19.83 -5.63
N CYS A 80 -3.71 19.87 -6.49
CA CYS A 80 -3.82 20.46 -7.83
C CYS A 80 -4.83 19.72 -8.71
N VAL A 81 -4.80 18.38 -8.69
CA VAL A 81 -5.72 17.54 -9.45
C VAL A 81 -7.14 17.68 -8.93
N PHE A 82 -7.36 17.52 -7.62
CA PHE A 82 -8.70 17.54 -7.04
C PHE A 82 -9.36 18.92 -6.98
N SER A 83 -8.59 19.99 -7.20
CA SER A 83 -9.12 21.34 -7.39
C SER A 83 -9.59 21.64 -8.81
N ILE A 84 -9.53 20.68 -9.75
CA ILE A 84 -10.13 20.87 -11.09
C ILE A 84 -11.66 20.92 -10.93
N PRO A 85 -12.33 22.02 -11.35
CA PRO A 85 -13.77 22.20 -11.16
C PRO A 85 -14.64 21.10 -11.78
N ALA A 86 -14.19 20.52 -12.88
CA ALA A 86 -14.84 19.39 -13.55
C ALA A 86 -14.99 18.15 -12.64
N PHE A 87 -14.26 18.09 -11.52
CA PHE A 87 -14.41 17.06 -10.51
C PHE A 87 -15.29 17.45 -9.32
N THR A 88 -15.46 18.75 -9.05
CA THR A 88 -16.19 19.26 -7.88
C THR A 88 -17.63 19.64 -8.19
N GLU A 89 -17.98 19.87 -9.45
CA GLU A 89 -19.36 20.13 -9.84
C GLU A 89 -20.20 18.87 -9.68
N LYS A 90 -20.97 18.79 -8.59
CA LYS A 90 -22.15 17.91 -8.52
C LYS A 90 -23.02 18.29 -9.70
N ILE A 91 -23.20 17.35 -10.64
CA ILE A 91 -24.02 17.53 -11.83
C ILE A 91 -25.42 17.94 -11.36
N LYS A 92 -25.70 19.25 -11.37
CA LYS A 92 -27.06 19.75 -11.19
C LYS A 92 -27.80 19.35 -12.45
N THR A 93 -28.64 18.34 -12.32
CA THR A 93 -29.58 17.86 -13.33
C THR A 93 -30.54 18.98 -13.74
N VAL A 94 -30.11 19.86 -14.65
CA VAL A 94 -30.98 20.83 -15.30
C VAL A 94 -30.65 20.84 -16.78
N ASN A 95 -31.46 20.10 -17.53
CA ASN A 95 -31.83 20.31 -18.94
C ASN A 95 -31.07 21.42 -19.68
N LYS A 96 -30.11 21.05 -20.54
CA LYS A 96 -30.03 21.42 -21.97
C LYS A 96 -28.61 21.20 -22.54
N VAL A 97 -28.60 20.90 -23.83
CA VAL A 97 -27.49 20.76 -24.79
C VAL A 97 -26.92 19.33 -24.95
N PRO A 98 -27.11 18.72 -26.14
CA PRO A 98 -26.59 17.39 -26.45
C PRO A 98 -25.18 17.49 -27.06
N HIS A 99 -24.14 17.83 -26.29
CA HIS A 99 -22.75 17.44 -26.63
C HIS A 99 -21.80 17.33 -25.41
N PRO A 100 -22.04 16.44 -24.40
CA PRO A 100 -21.14 16.30 -23.23
C PRO A 100 -20.41 14.95 -23.13
N CYS A 101 -20.65 13.98 -24.04
CA CYS A 101 -20.26 12.59 -23.82
C CYS A 101 -18.76 12.32 -24.06
N SER A 102 -18.15 12.95 -25.06
CA SER A 102 -16.73 12.74 -25.41
C SER A 102 -15.77 13.34 -24.39
N GLN A 103 -16.06 14.55 -23.90
CA GLN A 103 -15.20 15.26 -22.94
C GLN A 103 -15.22 14.61 -21.55
N LYS A 104 -16.36 14.04 -21.13
CA LYS A 104 -16.46 13.24 -19.90
C LYS A 104 -15.65 11.94 -20.01
N CYS A 105 -15.73 11.25 -21.16
CA CYS A 105 -14.96 10.04 -21.42
C CYS A 105 -13.44 10.30 -21.40
N ASP A 106 -12.99 11.38 -22.07
CA ASP A 106 -11.58 11.81 -22.06
C ASP A 106 -11.07 12.10 -20.64
N LEU A 107 -11.91 12.74 -19.81
CA LEU A 107 -11.55 13.12 -18.46
C LEU A 107 -11.46 11.91 -17.52
N THR A 108 -12.43 11.00 -17.59
CA THR A 108 -12.41 9.75 -16.82
C THR A 108 -11.19 8.92 -17.20
N SER A 109 -10.90 8.76 -18.50
CA SER A 109 -9.70 8.03 -18.95
C SER A 109 -8.40 8.68 -18.44
N ALA A 110 -8.30 10.01 -18.45
CA ALA A 110 -7.12 10.70 -17.91
C ALA A 110 -6.98 10.54 -16.39
N LEU A 111 -8.09 10.51 -15.66
CA LEU A 111 -8.10 10.20 -14.23
C LEU A 111 -7.71 8.76 -13.94
N ASP A 112 -8.19 7.79 -14.73
CA ASP A 112 -7.83 6.39 -14.57
C ASP A 112 -6.32 6.20 -14.80
N ILE A 113 -5.71 6.94 -15.74
CA ILE A 113 -4.26 6.98 -15.90
C ILE A 113 -3.59 7.58 -14.66
N PHE A 114 -4.13 8.66 -14.09
CA PHE A 114 -3.60 9.28 -12.88
C PHE A 114 -3.64 8.32 -11.68
N PHE A 115 -4.80 7.73 -11.39
CA PHE A 115 -4.97 6.78 -10.29
C PHE A 115 -4.19 5.48 -10.54
N GLY A 116 -4.16 4.99 -11.78
CA GLY A 116 -3.33 3.86 -12.17
C GLY A 116 -1.85 4.12 -11.91
N THR A 117 -1.36 5.31 -12.25
CA THR A 117 0.02 5.73 -11.96
C THR A 117 0.27 5.83 -10.45
N LEU A 118 -0.65 6.44 -9.70
CA LEU A 118 -0.56 6.54 -8.24
C LEU A 118 -0.52 5.16 -7.56
N ALA A 119 -1.33 4.21 -8.04
CA ALA A 119 -1.37 2.85 -7.50
C ALA A 119 -0.08 2.10 -7.86
N LEU A 120 0.26 2.04 -9.16
CA LEU A 120 1.30 1.15 -9.69
C LEU A 120 2.71 1.66 -9.43
N ASP A 121 2.95 2.97 -9.47
CA ASP A 121 4.29 3.56 -9.36
C ASP A 121 4.63 4.02 -7.94
N LEU A 122 3.62 4.18 -7.06
CA LEU A 122 3.82 4.65 -5.68
C LEU A 122 3.29 3.67 -4.64
N VAL A 123 1.96 3.49 -4.53
CA VAL A 123 1.37 2.80 -3.38
C VAL A 123 1.68 1.30 -3.36
N ILE A 124 1.50 0.59 -4.47
CA ILE A 124 1.78 -0.85 -4.57
C ILE A 124 3.27 -1.14 -4.30
N PRO A 125 4.23 -0.39 -4.87
CA PRO A 125 5.65 -0.51 -4.50
C PRO A 125 5.91 -0.32 -3.00
N ILE A 126 5.23 0.64 -2.34
CA ILE A 126 5.33 0.80 -0.87
C ILE A 126 4.84 -0.47 -0.16
N VAL A 127 3.64 -0.95 -0.51
CA VAL A 127 3.03 -2.14 0.10
C VAL A 127 3.96 -3.36 -0.02
N LYS A 128 4.51 -3.60 -1.21
CA LYS A 128 5.45 -4.70 -1.46
C LYS A 128 6.79 -4.54 -0.75
N SER A 129 7.16 -3.32 -0.36
CA SER A 129 8.44 -3.07 0.30
C SER A 129 8.48 -3.49 1.76
N PHE A 130 7.35 -3.53 2.47
CA PHE A 130 7.32 -3.79 3.92
C PHE A 130 8.02 -5.10 4.30
N GLY A 131 7.88 -6.14 3.47
CA GLY A 131 8.61 -7.42 3.59
C GLY A 131 10.11 -7.24 3.74
N ARG A 132 10.71 -6.68 2.69
CA ARG A 132 12.14 -6.42 2.61
C ARG A 132 12.62 -5.46 3.71
N LEU A 133 11.90 -4.37 3.94
CA LEU A 133 12.30 -3.36 4.91
C LEU A 133 12.32 -3.91 6.34
N SER A 134 11.33 -4.73 6.69
CA SER A 134 11.29 -5.40 7.98
C SER A 134 12.47 -6.36 8.12
N GLN A 135 12.75 -7.17 7.08
CA GLN A 135 13.90 -8.07 7.07
C GLN A 135 15.22 -7.32 7.30
N GLU A 136 15.46 -6.23 6.59
CA GLU A 136 16.68 -5.43 6.71
C GLU A 136 16.86 -4.86 8.12
N ILE A 137 15.79 -4.33 8.75
CA ILE A 137 15.85 -3.77 10.10
C ILE A 137 16.23 -4.84 11.12
N TYR A 138 15.55 -5.98 11.14
CA TYR A 138 15.88 -7.01 12.11
C TYR A 138 17.24 -7.66 11.83
N LEU A 139 17.64 -7.86 10.56
CA LEU A 139 18.98 -8.35 10.21
C LEU A 139 20.09 -7.37 10.61
N SER A 140 19.86 -6.07 10.46
CA SER A 140 20.83 -5.05 10.88
C SER A 140 20.98 -5.01 12.40
N ALA A 141 19.88 -5.15 13.16
CA ALA A 141 19.92 -5.27 14.62
C ALA A 141 20.71 -6.52 15.06
N LEU A 142 20.58 -7.64 14.35
CA LEU A 142 21.40 -8.83 14.59
C LEU A 142 22.90 -8.57 14.35
N ARG A 143 23.24 -7.86 13.26
CA ARG A 143 24.64 -7.55 12.91
C ARG A 143 25.27 -6.53 13.85
N GLY A 144 24.51 -5.51 14.28
CA GLY A 144 24.96 -4.46 15.21
C GLY A 144 25.42 -4.99 16.56
N THR A 145 24.82 -6.08 17.05
CA THR A 145 25.23 -6.71 18.33
C THR A 145 26.63 -7.34 18.32
N ARG A 146 27.23 -7.60 17.14
CA ARG A 146 28.59 -8.18 17.06
C ARG A 146 29.70 -7.13 17.04
N HIS A 147 29.47 -5.97 16.43
CA HIS A 147 30.51 -4.93 16.34
C HIS A 147 30.61 -4.02 17.57
N GLN A 148 29.53 -3.87 18.35
CA GLN A 148 29.55 -3.00 19.53
C GLN A 148 30.40 -3.57 20.69
N LYS A 149 30.67 -4.88 20.70
CA LYS A 149 31.53 -5.55 21.71
C LYS A 149 33.03 -5.51 21.39
N GLN A 150 33.43 -5.09 20.19
CA GLN A 150 34.84 -4.99 19.79
C GLN A 150 35.37 -3.54 19.73
N ILE A 151 34.49 -2.54 19.79
CA ILE A 151 34.87 -1.12 19.62
C ILE A 151 35.00 -0.39 20.99
N SER A 152 34.96 -1.13 22.10
CA SER A 152 35.17 -0.56 23.45
C SER A 152 36.64 -0.26 23.77
N HIS A 153 37.58 -0.52 22.86
CA HIS A 153 39.01 -0.32 23.05
C HIS A 153 39.74 0.11 21.77
N SER A 154 39.41 1.27 21.19
CA SER A 154 40.41 2.07 20.49
C SER A 154 39.87 3.47 20.21
N ASP A 155 40.62 4.47 20.66
CA ASP A 155 40.44 5.87 20.36
C ASP A 155 40.32 6.15 18.85
N GLY A 156 39.44 7.10 18.53
CA GLY A 156 39.55 7.92 17.32
C GLY A 156 38.98 7.31 16.04
N VAL A 157 37.88 7.91 15.56
CA VAL A 157 37.29 7.74 14.22
C VAL A 157 36.49 6.43 14.04
N SER A 158 35.52 6.19 14.92
CA SER A 158 34.50 5.17 14.67
C SER A 158 33.53 5.62 13.56
N GLY A 159 33.71 5.04 12.38
CA GLY A 159 32.65 4.91 11.35
C GLY A 159 31.53 4.01 11.86
N VAL A 160 30.78 4.50 12.85
CA VAL A 160 29.54 3.86 13.33
C VAL A 160 28.57 3.89 12.17
N LEU A 161 28.35 2.72 11.54
CA LEU A 161 27.21 2.52 10.63
C LEU A 161 25.97 3.04 11.36
N PRO A 162 25.29 4.09 10.86
CA PRO A 162 24.16 4.67 11.55
C PRO A 162 23.11 3.59 11.82
N PRO A 163 22.40 3.65 12.96
CA PRO A 163 21.32 2.73 13.25
C PRO A 163 20.40 2.66 12.03
N CYS A 164 20.02 1.45 11.63
CA CYS A 164 19.12 1.25 10.49
C CYS A 164 17.86 2.07 10.74
N LEU A 165 17.75 3.19 10.04
CA LEU A 165 16.68 4.14 10.23
C LEU A 165 15.39 3.49 9.73
N ASP A 166 14.42 3.30 10.62
CA ASP A 166 13.13 2.76 10.24
C ASP A 166 12.32 3.84 9.54
N ILE A 167 11.97 3.62 8.26
CA ILE A 167 11.11 4.53 7.47
C ILE A 167 9.72 3.92 7.25
N ARG A 168 9.48 2.68 7.70
CA ARG A 168 8.19 2.00 7.46
C ARG A 168 7.01 2.78 8.06
N PRO A 169 7.13 3.42 9.25
CA PRO A 169 6.08 4.31 9.76
C PRO A 169 5.77 5.46 8.81
N ASP A 170 6.77 6.14 8.24
CA ASP A 170 6.57 7.24 7.30
C ASP A 170 5.92 6.76 5.99
N LEU A 171 6.32 5.59 5.48
CA LEU A 171 5.70 4.99 4.30
C LEU A 171 4.24 4.59 4.54
N SER A 172 3.94 4.03 5.72
CA SER A 172 2.58 3.71 6.13
C SER A 172 1.73 4.97 6.27
N ALA A 173 2.28 6.03 6.87
CA ALA A 173 1.63 7.32 6.98
C ALA A 173 1.35 7.95 5.60
N MET A 174 2.28 7.82 4.64
CA MET A 174 2.09 8.28 3.26
C MET A 174 0.94 7.55 2.58
N VAL A 175 0.88 6.21 2.67
CA VAL A 175 -0.25 5.43 2.11
C VAL A 175 -1.58 5.86 2.73
N LYS A 176 -1.61 6.01 4.05
CA LYS A 176 -2.80 6.49 4.76
C LYS A 176 -3.19 7.91 4.35
N GLY A 177 -2.22 8.79 4.15
CA GLY A 177 -2.42 10.17 3.68
C GLY A 177 -3.02 10.21 2.28
N ILE A 178 -2.53 9.38 1.36
CA ILE A 178 -3.07 9.23 0.01
C ILE A 178 -4.52 8.77 0.07
N LEU A 179 -4.78 7.67 0.78
CA LEU A 179 -6.13 7.12 0.94
C LEU A 179 -7.05 8.19 1.54
N SER A 180 -6.73 8.75 2.70
CA SER A 180 -7.53 9.78 3.36
C SER A 180 -7.81 10.99 2.46
N THR A 181 -6.82 11.42 1.67
CA THR A 181 -7.00 12.56 0.75
C THR A 181 -7.99 12.21 -0.35
N MET A 182 -7.90 11.02 -0.95
CA MET A 182 -8.82 10.60 -2.02
C MET A 182 -10.29 10.61 -1.60
N TYR A 183 -10.57 10.22 -0.35
CA TYR A 183 -11.95 10.13 0.15
C TYR A 183 -12.45 11.39 0.83
N SER A 184 -11.60 12.39 1.00
CA SER A 184 -12.04 13.70 1.47
C SER A 184 -12.77 14.49 0.36
N TYR A 185 -12.71 14.05 -0.90
CA TYR A 185 -13.36 14.71 -2.03
C TYR A 185 -14.65 14.00 -2.44
N ASP A 186 -15.76 14.75 -2.44
CA ASP A 186 -17.14 14.28 -2.71
C ASP A 186 -17.55 14.41 -4.21
N GLY A 187 -16.58 14.28 -5.12
CA GLY A 187 -16.81 14.39 -6.57
C GLY A 187 -17.19 13.04 -7.18
N GLU A 188 -18.32 12.93 -7.88
CA GLU A 188 -18.84 11.65 -8.43
C GLU A 188 -17.81 10.91 -9.31
N ILE A 189 -17.06 11.64 -10.15
CA ILE A 189 -16.03 11.08 -11.03
C ILE A 189 -14.80 10.63 -10.24
N ILE A 190 -14.40 11.39 -9.22
CA ILE A 190 -13.30 11.00 -8.32
C ILE A 190 -13.70 9.76 -7.53
N VAL A 191 -14.94 9.71 -7.05
CA VAL A 191 -15.51 8.60 -6.31
C VAL A 191 -15.47 7.29 -7.11
N SER A 192 -15.83 7.32 -8.41
CA SER A 192 -15.77 6.10 -9.22
C SER A 192 -14.34 5.60 -9.39
N SER A 193 -13.41 6.44 -9.84
CA SER A 193 -12.03 6.00 -10.11
C SER A 193 -11.21 5.74 -8.84
N SER A 194 -11.55 6.39 -7.72
CA SER A 194 -10.94 6.13 -6.40
C SER A 194 -11.33 4.77 -5.83
N GLY A 195 -12.53 4.26 -6.15
CA GLY A 195 -12.93 2.90 -5.81
C GLY A 195 -12.00 1.86 -6.43
N GLU A 196 -11.77 1.95 -7.74
CA GLU A 196 -10.89 1.02 -8.48
C GLU A 196 -9.43 1.09 -7.99
N PHE A 197 -8.95 2.31 -7.70
CA PHE A 197 -7.65 2.50 -7.06
C PHE A 197 -7.55 1.72 -5.73
N SER A 198 -8.55 1.87 -4.87
CA SER A 198 -8.53 1.26 -3.54
C SER A 198 -8.63 -0.25 -3.58
N GLU A 199 -9.43 -0.79 -4.50
CA GLU A 199 -9.55 -2.23 -4.73
C GLU A 199 -8.22 -2.80 -5.25
N ALA A 200 -7.51 -2.09 -6.14
CA ALA A 200 -6.19 -2.50 -6.60
C ALA A 200 -5.14 -2.52 -5.48
N VAL A 201 -5.14 -1.51 -4.60
CA VAL A 201 -4.25 -1.46 -3.42
C VAL A 201 -4.59 -2.58 -2.45
N LEU A 202 -5.89 -2.80 -2.20
CA LEU A 202 -6.40 -3.84 -1.32
C LEU A 202 -6.02 -5.25 -1.82
N LEU A 203 -6.24 -5.54 -3.11
CA LEU A 203 -5.81 -6.80 -3.73
C LEU A 203 -4.30 -7.01 -3.61
N SER A 204 -3.51 -5.97 -3.85
CA SER A 204 -2.05 -6.07 -3.71
C SER A 204 -1.63 -6.37 -2.27
N ALA A 205 -2.28 -5.76 -1.28
CA ALA A 205 -1.98 -5.99 0.13
C ALA A 205 -2.40 -7.41 0.55
N LEU A 206 -3.57 -7.89 0.14
CA LEU A 206 -4.04 -9.26 0.39
C LEU A 206 -3.13 -10.31 -0.26
N ALA A 207 -2.66 -10.06 -1.49
CA ALA A 207 -1.70 -10.93 -2.15
C ALA A 207 -0.35 -11.01 -1.41
N GLU A 208 0.11 -9.89 -0.82
CA GLU A 208 1.32 -9.86 0.01
C GLU A 208 1.12 -10.56 1.35
N ILE A 209 -0.07 -10.44 1.96
CA ILE A 209 -0.44 -11.17 3.17
C ILE A 209 -0.42 -12.68 2.91
N SER A 210 -1.12 -13.14 1.86
CA SER A 210 -1.15 -14.55 1.48
C SER A 210 0.26 -15.09 1.23
N ARG A 211 1.11 -14.35 0.51
CA ARG A 211 2.51 -14.74 0.29
C ARG A 211 3.31 -14.84 1.60
N THR A 212 3.20 -13.83 2.46
CA THR A 212 3.93 -13.76 3.74
C THR A 212 3.49 -14.87 4.69
N TRP A 213 2.20 -15.19 4.69
CA TRP A 213 1.60 -16.25 5.49
C TRP A 213 1.95 -17.65 4.96
N ASN A 214 1.89 -17.87 3.64
CA ASN A 214 2.13 -19.18 3.04
C ASN A 214 3.61 -19.60 3.10
N LEU A 215 4.55 -18.66 3.07
CA LEU A 215 5.98 -18.92 3.30
C LEU A 215 6.30 -19.44 4.71
N SER A 216 5.30 -19.49 5.60
CA SER A 216 5.45 -19.77 7.03
C SER A 216 5.00 -21.13 7.49
N VAL A 217 4.33 -21.92 6.64
CA VAL A 217 3.99 -23.30 6.98
C VAL A 217 5.30 -24.09 6.89
N PRO A 218 5.87 -24.60 7.99
CA PRO A 218 6.98 -25.53 7.88
C PRO A 218 6.47 -26.73 7.10
N ILE A 219 7.08 -26.99 5.95
CA ILE A 219 6.88 -28.23 5.21
C ILE A 219 7.61 -29.32 6.01
N ASP A 220 7.04 -29.74 7.14
CA ASP A 220 7.39 -31.00 7.80
C ASP A 220 6.75 -32.15 7.02
N LYS A 221 7.15 -32.29 5.75
CA LYS A 221 6.80 -33.43 4.89
C LYS A 221 8.03 -34.19 4.38
N SER A 222 9.10 -34.23 5.18
CA SER A 222 10.21 -35.14 4.89
C SER A 222 10.93 -35.61 6.14
N ALA A 223 10.30 -36.51 6.89
CA ALA A 223 10.98 -37.55 7.65
C ALA A 223 9.97 -38.64 8.04
N ASP A 224 9.71 -39.56 7.12
CA ASP A 224 9.31 -40.92 7.48
C ASP A 224 10.43 -41.53 8.36
N VAL A 225 10.32 -41.50 9.69
CA VAL A 225 10.99 -42.48 10.57
C VAL A 225 10.22 -42.62 11.88
N GLN A 226 9.66 -43.80 12.10
CA GLN A 226 9.30 -44.36 13.40
C GLN A 226 10.44 -44.12 14.42
N PHE A 227 10.30 -43.27 15.44
CA PHE A 227 11.09 -43.42 16.68
C PHE A 227 10.55 -42.54 17.82
N GLY A 228 10.14 -43.20 18.91
CA GLY A 228 10.44 -42.73 20.28
C GLY A 228 9.62 -41.58 20.85
N LEU A 229 8.72 -41.94 21.77
CA LEU A 229 7.92 -41.12 22.68
C LEU A 229 8.72 -40.24 23.68
N GLN A 230 9.89 -39.70 23.32
CA GLN A 230 10.85 -39.14 24.29
C GLN A 230 11.55 -37.82 23.92
N SER A 231 10.96 -36.98 23.06
CA SER A 231 11.49 -35.62 22.80
C SER A 231 10.39 -34.55 22.82
N LEU A 232 9.64 -34.47 23.92
CA LEU A 232 8.72 -33.37 24.23
C LEU A 232 9.43 -32.20 24.94
N LEU A 233 10.71 -31.98 24.65
CA LEU A 233 11.37 -30.72 24.94
C LEU A 233 11.15 -29.83 23.72
N VAL A 234 10.15 -28.95 23.79
CA VAL A 234 9.93 -27.87 22.82
C VAL A 234 11.26 -27.12 22.66
N ALA A 235 12.00 -27.44 21.59
CA ALA A 235 13.28 -26.84 21.33
C ALA A 235 13.06 -25.33 21.21
N LYS A 236 13.76 -24.55 22.06
CA LYS A 236 13.67 -23.08 21.99
C LYS A 236 14.03 -22.66 20.55
N PRO A 237 13.19 -21.85 19.88
CA PRO A 237 13.42 -21.48 18.49
C PRO A 237 14.78 -20.79 18.35
N ASN A 238 15.52 -21.15 17.30
CA ASN A 238 16.84 -20.58 17.05
C ASN A 238 16.71 -19.06 16.85
N ARG A 239 17.76 -18.28 17.14
CA ARG A 239 17.78 -16.82 16.98
C ARG A 239 17.36 -16.39 15.58
N SER A 240 17.77 -17.12 14.55
CA SER A 240 17.37 -16.86 13.16
C SER A 240 15.87 -17.02 12.97
N GLU A 241 15.30 -18.11 13.49
CA GLU A 241 13.87 -18.40 13.41
C GLU A 241 13.04 -17.34 14.15
N ARG A 242 13.49 -16.93 15.34
CA ARG A 242 12.84 -15.82 16.09
C ARG A 242 12.80 -14.53 15.29
N VAL A 243 13.89 -14.23 14.56
CA VAL A 243 13.95 -13.03 13.70
C VAL A 243 13.02 -13.17 12.51
N HIS A 244 12.96 -14.32 11.85
CA HIS A 244 12.00 -14.55 10.76
C HIS A 244 10.56 -14.37 11.23
N ARG A 245 10.20 -14.91 12.40
CA ARG A 245 8.87 -14.71 12.99
C ARG A 245 8.60 -13.23 13.29
N LEU A 246 9.58 -12.49 13.84
CA LEU A 246 9.44 -11.04 14.09
C LEU A 246 9.26 -10.24 12.81
N VAL A 247 10.08 -10.50 11.78
CA VAL A 247 9.94 -9.89 10.45
C VAL A 247 8.53 -10.13 9.94
N ARG A 248 8.08 -11.38 9.94
CA ARG A 248 6.74 -11.75 9.46
C ARG A 248 5.63 -10.98 10.17
N LYS A 249 5.62 -11.01 11.50
CA LYS A 249 4.59 -10.32 12.30
C LYS A 249 4.55 -8.83 11.97
N ASP A 250 5.71 -8.20 11.85
CA ASP A 250 5.83 -6.78 11.53
C ASP A 250 5.30 -6.48 10.13
N VAL A 251 5.64 -7.31 9.14
CA VAL A 251 5.12 -7.20 7.77
C VAL A 251 3.60 -7.33 7.75
N LEU A 252 3.06 -8.36 8.41
CA LEU A 252 1.62 -8.55 8.53
C LEU A 252 0.96 -7.35 9.19
N TRP A 253 1.58 -6.72 10.19
CA TRP A 253 1.04 -5.54 10.84
C TRP A 253 0.84 -4.37 9.89
N TYR A 254 1.88 -4.02 9.12
CA TYR A 254 1.76 -2.95 8.12
C TYR A 254 0.73 -3.27 7.03
N LEU A 255 0.73 -4.52 6.52
CA LEU A 255 -0.23 -4.92 5.49
C LEU A 255 -1.67 -4.92 6.01
N CYS A 256 -1.90 -5.39 7.23
CA CYS A 256 -3.22 -5.36 7.86
C CYS A 256 -3.71 -3.93 8.05
N ILE A 257 -2.83 -2.98 8.40
CA ILE A 257 -3.19 -1.57 8.48
C ILE A 257 -3.63 -1.03 7.13
N VAL A 258 -2.88 -1.30 6.05
CA VAL A 258 -3.26 -0.87 4.70
C VAL A 258 -4.62 -1.44 4.31
N VAL A 259 -4.84 -2.73 4.54
CA VAL A 259 -6.14 -3.38 4.28
C VAL A 259 -7.25 -2.74 5.10
N HIS A 260 -7.02 -2.50 6.39
CA HIS A 260 -8.00 -1.85 7.25
C HIS A 260 -8.31 -0.43 6.82
N ASP A 261 -7.33 0.35 6.41
CA ASP A 261 -7.53 1.71 5.92
C ASP A 261 -8.39 1.63 4.64
N CYS A 262 -8.05 0.78 3.67
CA CYS A 262 -8.85 0.56 2.45
C CYS A 262 -10.31 0.13 2.74
N LEU A 263 -10.52 -0.80 3.68
CA LEU A 263 -11.86 -1.30 4.04
C LEU A 263 -12.67 -0.32 4.89
N SER A 264 -12.01 0.54 5.68
CA SER A 264 -12.69 1.53 6.53
C SER A 264 -13.30 2.65 5.72
N ILE A 265 -12.89 2.76 4.48
CA ILE A 265 -13.41 3.75 3.58
C ILE A 265 -14.75 3.28 3.04
N LYS A 266 -15.80 4.03 3.35
CA LYS A 266 -17.14 3.79 2.82
C LYS A 266 -17.09 3.92 1.29
N ALA A 267 -17.13 2.80 0.58
CA ALA A 267 -17.49 2.83 -0.82
C ALA A 267 -18.90 3.43 -0.92
N PRO A 268 -19.09 4.59 -1.57
CA PRO A 268 -20.43 5.08 -1.82
C PRO A 268 -21.15 4.03 -2.65
N SER A 269 -22.37 3.69 -2.24
CA SER A 269 -23.24 2.73 -2.89
C SER A 269 -23.29 3.03 -4.38
N ARG A 270 -22.51 2.28 -5.19
CA ARG A 270 -22.52 2.39 -6.64
C ARG A 270 -23.91 1.96 -7.09
N ILE A 271 -24.70 2.91 -7.57
CA ILE A 271 -25.94 2.59 -8.29
C ILE A 271 -25.47 1.99 -9.62
N ASP A 272 -25.77 0.70 -9.83
CA ASP A 272 -25.45 -0.02 -11.05
C ASP A 272 -26.16 0.61 -12.25
N VAL A 273 -25.47 1.54 -12.93
CA VAL A 273 -25.93 2.06 -14.21
C VAL A 273 -25.54 1.02 -15.28
N VAL A 274 -26.50 0.13 -15.58
CA VAL A 274 -26.43 -0.92 -16.60
C VAL A 274 -25.89 -0.36 -17.93
N GLY A 275 -24.79 -0.93 -18.44
CA GLY A 275 -24.32 -0.71 -19.81
C GLY A 275 -22.87 -0.25 -20.02
N ASN A 276 -22.06 -0.13 -18.97
CA ASN A 276 -20.66 0.34 -19.09
C ASN A 276 -19.65 -0.84 -19.07
N PRO A 277 -18.64 -0.90 -19.97
CA PRO A 277 -17.63 -1.96 -19.99
C PRO A 277 -16.74 -2.00 -18.72
N THR A 278 -16.68 -0.90 -17.95
CA THR A 278 -16.05 -0.84 -16.62
C THR A 278 -16.77 -1.70 -15.57
N ILE A 279 -18.02 -2.12 -15.82
CA ILE A 279 -18.75 -3.05 -14.94
C ILE A 279 -18.06 -4.42 -14.94
N HIS A 280 -17.53 -4.89 -16.07
CA HIS A 280 -16.89 -6.22 -16.13
C HIS A 280 -15.53 -6.28 -15.42
N THR A 281 -14.74 -5.20 -15.46
CA THR A 281 -13.46 -5.14 -14.76
C THR A 281 -13.66 -4.98 -13.26
N THR A 282 -14.64 -4.16 -12.86
CA THR A 282 -14.96 -3.95 -11.43
C THR A 282 -15.59 -5.17 -10.79
N THR A 283 -16.45 -5.92 -11.50
CA THR A 283 -16.95 -7.21 -11.01
C THR A 283 -15.83 -8.24 -10.89
N LEU A 284 -14.93 -8.34 -11.87
CA LEU A 284 -13.78 -9.24 -11.78
C LEU A 284 -12.87 -8.92 -10.59
N ILE A 285 -12.52 -7.65 -10.40
CA ILE A 285 -11.70 -7.20 -9.27
C ILE A 285 -12.37 -7.54 -7.95
N ARG A 286 -13.68 -7.26 -7.82
CA ARG A 286 -14.46 -7.58 -6.64
C ARG A 286 -14.52 -9.08 -6.35
N THR A 287 -14.81 -9.91 -7.35
CA THR A 287 -14.80 -11.37 -7.20
C THR A 287 -13.44 -11.88 -6.74
N ARG A 288 -12.34 -11.36 -7.31
CA ARG A 288 -10.98 -11.70 -6.84
C ARG A 288 -10.72 -11.29 -5.40
N LEU A 289 -11.35 -10.21 -4.96
CA LEU A 289 -11.24 -9.69 -3.61
C LEU A 289 -12.00 -10.56 -2.61
N GLU A 290 -13.22 -10.95 -2.98
CA GLU A 290 -14.05 -11.92 -2.24
C GLU A 290 -13.36 -13.28 -2.15
N ASP A 291 -12.78 -13.77 -3.25
CA ASP A 291 -11.99 -15.01 -3.29
C ASP A 291 -10.79 -14.93 -2.33
N ALA A 292 -10.01 -13.84 -2.39
CA ALA A 292 -8.81 -13.67 -1.55
C ALA A 292 -9.14 -13.61 -0.06
N ILE A 293 -10.24 -12.96 0.32
CA ILE A 293 -10.69 -12.89 1.72
C ILE A 293 -11.26 -14.24 2.17
N SER A 294 -12.00 -14.91 1.29
CA SER A 294 -12.51 -16.26 1.57
C SER A 294 -11.39 -17.27 1.76
N GLU A 295 -10.36 -17.23 0.91
CA GLU A 295 -9.14 -18.03 1.05
C GLU A 295 -8.48 -17.76 2.41
N LEU A 296 -8.36 -16.49 2.80
CA LEU A 296 -7.79 -16.08 4.08
C LEU A 296 -8.62 -16.59 5.27
N LEU A 297 -9.95 -16.55 5.19
CA LEU A 297 -10.84 -17.12 6.19
C LEU A 297 -10.69 -18.64 6.30
N VAL A 298 -10.66 -19.36 5.17
CA VAL A 298 -10.43 -20.81 5.14
C VAL A 298 -9.08 -21.14 5.77
N HIS A 299 -8.04 -20.37 5.49
CA HIS A 299 -6.71 -20.57 6.07
C HIS A 299 -6.67 -20.27 7.59
N CYS A 300 -7.42 -19.27 8.06
CA CYS A 300 -7.52 -18.96 9.48
C CYS A 300 -8.33 -20.03 10.25
N THR A 301 -9.31 -20.68 9.60
CA THR A 301 -10.23 -21.63 10.24
C THR A 301 -9.78 -23.08 10.15
N SER A 302 -9.18 -23.51 9.04
CA SER A 302 -8.67 -24.89 8.84
C SER A 302 -7.59 -25.30 9.85
N ASN A 303 -6.79 -24.34 10.31
CA ASN A 303 -5.75 -24.57 11.32
C ASN A 303 -6.29 -24.69 12.76
N LEU A 304 -7.60 -24.48 13.01
CA LEU A 304 -8.19 -24.66 14.35
C LEU A 304 -8.24 -26.13 14.79
N HIS A 305 -8.27 -27.08 13.85
CA HIS A 305 -8.49 -28.50 14.17
C HIS A 305 -7.20 -29.30 14.39
N SER A 306 -6.02 -28.72 14.10
CA SER A 306 -4.72 -29.39 14.23
C SER A 306 -3.98 -29.10 15.54
N GLU A 307 -4.38 -28.10 16.32
CA GLU A 307 -3.57 -27.57 17.45
C GLU A 307 -4.13 -27.83 18.85
N PHE A 308 -5.25 -28.55 19.00
CA PHE A 308 -5.75 -28.94 20.34
C PHE A 308 -4.90 -30.01 21.07
N GLY A 309 -3.74 -30.37 20.52
CA GLY A 309 -2.81 -31.33 21.11
C GLY A 309 -1.43 -30.74 21.35
N THR A 310 -1.26 -29.85 22.33
CA THR A 310 -0.14 -29.78 23.30
C THR A 310 -0.09 -28.39 23.94
N ALA A 311 -0.45 -28.33 25.22
CA ALA A 311 -0.35 -27.12 26.04
C ALA A 311 1.13 -26.72 26.21
N GLY A 312 1.55 -25.57 25.67
CA GLY A 312 2.90 -25.10 25.95
C GLY A 312 3.51 -24.03 25.05
N THR A 313 2.73 -23.11 24.49
CA THR A 313 3.07 -21.69 24.25
C THR A 313 1.97 -21.11 23.36
N PRO A 314 1.34 -19.97 23.71
CA PRO A 314 0.53 -19.25 22.73
C PRO A 314 1.48 -18.83 21.62
N ALA A 315 1.44 -19.58 20.51
CA ALA A 315 2.36 -19.40 19.43
C ALA A 315 2.15 -17.99 18.90
N MET A 316 3.23 -17.30 18.55
CA MET A 316 3.22 -16.02 17.84
C MET A 316 2.21 -15.95 16.66
N TYR A 317 1.84 -17.13 16.17
CA TYR A 317 0.74 -17.45 15.28
C TYR A 317 -0.66 -16.94 15.71
N GLU A 318 -1.03 -16.98 17.00
CA GLU A 318 -2.34 -16.51 17.49
C GLU A 318 -2.51 -15.00 17.31
N VAL A 319 -1.45 -14.22 17.55
CA VAL A 319 -1.48 -12.76 17.35
C VAL A 319 -1.67 -12.44 15.88
N GLU A 320 -0.90 -13.10 15.01
CA GLU A 320 -1.00 -12.89 13.58
C GLU A 320 -2.37 -13.33 13.05
N LYS A 321 -2.89 -14.46 13.52
CA LYS A 321 -4.25 -14.92 13.24
C LYS A 321 -5.29 -13.90 13.70
N GLY A 322 -5.15 -13.32 14.88
CA GLY A 322 -6.04 -12.26 15.37
C GLY A 322 -6.03 -11.03 14.45
N MET A 323 -4.86 -10.64 13.95
CA MET A 323 -4.73 -9.54 12.98
C MET A 323 -5.46 -9.87 11.67
N LEU A 324 -5.28 -11.09 11.15
CA LEU A 324 -5.94 -11.55 9.93
C LEU A 324 -7.47 -11.68 10.11
N MET A 325 -7.92 -12.20 11.25
CA MET A 325 -9.35 -12.30 11.56
C MET A 325 -10.00 -10.92 11.68
N GLY A 326 -9.28 -9.92 12.19
CA GLY A 326 -9.76 -8.52 12.19
C GLY A 326 -10.05 -8.00 10.78
N ILE A 327 -9.22 -8.35 9.78
CA ILE A 327 -9.49 -8.03 8.37
C ILE A 327 -10.79 -8.68 7.91
N VAL A 328 -10.94 -9.98 8.14
CA VAL A 328 -12.13 -10.74 7.70
C VAL A 328 -13.39 -10.19 8.33
N GLU A 329 -13.38 -9.95 9.64
CA GLU A 329 -14.50 -9.37 10.37
C GLU A 329 -14.88 -8.01 9.78
N ARG A 330 -13.90 -7.14 9.52
CA ARG A 330 -14.18 -5.83 8.93
C ARG A 330 -14.71 -5.92 7.50
N ALA A 331 -14.17 -6.81 6.68
CA ALA A 331 -14.67 -7.05 5.32
C ALA A 331 -16.11 -7.57 5.33
N TYR A 332 -16.44 -8.42 6.31
CA TYR A 332 -17.80 -8.95 6.50
C TYR A 332 -18.78 -7.87 6.98
N LEU A 333 -18.36 -7.02 7.94
CA LEU A 333 -19.18 -5.92 8.44
C LEU A 333 -19.38 -4.81 7.40
N GLY A 334 -18.37 -4.56 6.54
CA GLY A 334 -18.33 -3.50 5.54
C GLY A 334 -19.02 -3.80 4.20
N ASP A 335 -19.99 -4.71 4.17
CA ASP A 335 -20.81 -5.09 3.00
C ASP A 335 -20.06 -5.76 1.83
N LEU A 336 -18.73 -5.89 1.88
CA LEU A 336 -17.94 -6.53 0.82
C LEU A 336 -18.34 -8.01 0.61
N LEU A 337 -18.69 -8.71 1.69
CA LEU A 337 -19.13 -10.11 1.66
C LEU A 337 -20.64 -10.31 1.84
N LYS A 338 -21.43 -9.24 2.03
CA LYS A 338 -22.90 -9.37 2.22
C LYS A 338 -23.66 -9.64 0.93
N SER A 339 -23.04 -9.40 -0.24
CA SER A 339 -23.66 -9.57 -1.56
C SER A 339 -23.63 -11.01 -2.09
N GLY A 340 -22.97 -11.96 -1.40
CA GLY A 340 -22.73 -13.32 -1.88
C GLY A 340 -23.41 -14.46 -1.08
N LEU A 341 -24.38 -14.15 -0.21
CA LEU A 341 -25.18 -15.13 0.54
C LEU A 341 -26.67 -14.98 0.25
#